data_AF-A0A3V5UP43-F1
#
_entry.id   AF-A0A3V5UP43-F1
#
_cell.length_a   1.000
_cell.length_b   1.000
_cell.length_c   1.000
_cell.angle_alpha   90.00
_cell.angle_beta   90.00
_cell.angle_gamma   90.00
#
_symmetry.space_group_name_H-M   'P 1'
#
loop_
_entity.id
_entity.type
_entity.pdbx_description
1 polymer ?
#
loop_
_entity_poly.entity_id
_entity_poly.type
_entity_poly.pdbx_seq_one_letter_code
_entity_poly.pdbx_strand_id
1 'polypeptide(L)'
;MTRPIQASLDLQVMKQNLAIVRRAAPEARVWSVVKANAYGHGIERVWSALGATDGFAMLNLEEAITLRERGWKGPILMLEGFFHAQDLEAYDTYRLTTCIHSNWQLKALQNARLNAPLDIYVKVNSGMNRLGFQPERVQTVWQQLRTMRNVGEMTLMSHFAQADHPEGIGEAMRRIALATEGLQCAYSLSNSAATLWHPQAHYDWVRPGIILYGASPSGQWRDIADTGLKPVMTLSSEIIGVQTLSAGERVGYGGGYSVTQEQRIGIVAAGYADGYPRHAPTGTPVLVDGIRTRTVGTVSMDMLAVDLTPCPQAGIGTPVELWGKEIKVDDVASAAGTLGYELLCAVAPRVPFVTT
;
A
#
# COMPACT_ATOMS: atom_id res chain seq x y z
N MET A 1 7.54 -27.79 -0.55
CA MET A 1 7.95 -26.63 0.28
C MET A 1 8.42 -27.16 1.63
N THR A 2 9.49 -26.60 2.21
CA THR A 2 10.07 -27.11 3.47
C THR A 2 9.41 -26.53 4.73
N ARG A 3 8.80 -25.34 4.67
CA ARG A 3 8.03 -24.72 5.75
C ARG A 3 6.62 -24.38 5.26
N PRO A 4 5.54 -24.71 5.99
CA PRO A 4 4.17 -24.45 5.56
C PRO A 4 3.77 -23.00 5.88
N ILE A 5 4.33 -22.06 5.11
CA ILE A 5 4.00 -20.63 5.11
C ILE A 5 4.04 -20.17 3.64
N GLN A 6 3.04 -19.42 3.20
CA GLN A 6 2.96 -18.95 1.81
C GLN A 6 2.10 -17.69 1.70
N ALA A 7 2.51 -16.76 0.84
CA ALA A 7 1.69 -15.65 0.39
C ALA A 7 1.13 -15.95 -1.01
N SER A 8 -0.19 -16.06 -1.14
CA SER A 8 -0.87 -16.31 -2.42
C SER A 8 -1.49 -15.00 -2.94
N LEU A 9 -1.29 -14.68 -4.22
CA LEU A 9 -1.75 -13.44 -4.84
C LEU A 9 -2.76 -13.74 -5.94
N ASP A 10 -3.98 -13.23 -5.81
CA ASP A 10 -5.04 -13.39 -6.80
C ASP A 10 -4.98 -12.26 -7.84
N LEU A 11 -4.39 -12.56 -9.01
CA LEU A 11 -4.18 -11.56 -10.07
C LEU A 11 -5.49 -11.18 -10.77
N GLN A 12 -6.50 -12.04 -10.70
CA GLN A 12 -7.82 -11.72 -11.24
C GLN A 12 -8.56 -10.73 -10.32
N VAL A 13 -8.43 -10.89 -9.00
CA VAL A 13 -8.91 -9.90 -8.03
C VAL A 13 -8.20 -8.56 -8.19
N MET A 14 -6.89 -8.55 -8.42
CA MET A 14 -6.14 -7.31 -8.71
C MET A 14 -6.73 -6.54 -9.91
N LYS A 15 -7.05 -7.24 -11.01
CA LYS A 15 -7.73 -6.66 -12.18
C LYS A 15 -9.12 -6.12 -11.85
N GLN A 16 -9.89 -6.85 -11.04
CA GLN A 16 -11.22 -6.45 -10.60
C GLN A 16 -11.16 -5.18 -9.74
N ASN A 17 -10.20 -5.09 -8.82
CA ASN A 17 -9.99 -3.92 -7.98
C ASN A 17 -9.63 -2.69 -8.82
N LEU A 18 -8.75 -2.83 -9.82
CA LEU A 18 -8.46 -1.75 -10.76
C LEU A 18 -9.72 -1.30 -11.52
N ALA A 19 -10.56 -2.24 -11.98
CA ALA A 19 -11.81 -1.91 -12.64
C ALA A 19 -12.81 -1.19 -11.72
N ILE A 20 -12.87 -1.54 -10.43
CA ILE A 20 -13.66 -0.82 -9.42
C ILE A 20 -13.15 0.61 -9.28
N VAL A 21 -11.83 0.81 -9.17
CA VAL A 21 -11.24 2.14 -9.07
C VAL A 21 -11.56 3.00 -10.30
N ARG A 22 -11.45 2.44 -11.51
CA ARG A 22 -11.83 3.16 -12.74
C ARG A 22 -13.31 3.56 -12.74
N ARG A 23 -14.20 2.73 -12.19
CA ARG A 23 -15.62 3.09 -12.06
C ARG A 23 -15.87 4.16 -10.99
N ALA A 24 -15.06 4.19 -9.94
CA ALA A 24 -15.16 5.21 -8.90
C ALA A 24 -14.76 6.61 -9.43
N ALA A 25 -13.79 6.68 -10.36
CA ALA A 25 -13.31 7.92 -10.96
C ALA A 25 -13.30 7.84 -12.50
N PRO A 26 -14.46 7.81 -13.18
CA PRO A 26 -14.58 7.46 -14.59
C PRO A 26 -13.93 8.46 -15.56
N GLU A 27 -13.86 9.74 -15.18
CA GLU A 27 -13.28 10.81 -15.98
C GLU A 27 -11.78 11.02 -15.72
N ALA A 28 -11.26 10.45 -14.64
CA ALA A 28 -9.87 10.61 -14.24
C ALA A 28 -8.98 9.49 -14.80
N ARG A 29 -7.76 9.85 -15.18
CA ARG A 29 -6.71 8.86 -15.45
C ARG A 29 -6.19 8.25 -14.15
N VAL A 30 -5.74 7.01 -14.21
CA VAL A 30 -5.29 6.24 -13.04
C VAL A 30 -3.78 6.06 -13.03
N TRP A 31 -3.16 6.57 -11.97
CA TRP A 31 -1.83 6.15 -11.54
C TRP A 31 -1.95 4.98 -10.57
N SER A 32 -1.69 3.75 -11.03
CA SER A 32 -1.61 2.61 -10.12
C SER A 32 -0.35 2.73 -9.26
N VAL A 33 -0.52 2.96 -7.96
CA VAL A 33 0.61 3.19 -7.05
C VAL A 33 1.20 1.84 -6.61
N VAL A 34 2.44 1.61 -6.98
CA VAL A 34 3.14 0.32 -6.81
C VAL A 34 4.48 0.42 -6.07
N LYS A 35 4.67 1.51 -5.31
CA LYS A 35 5.85 1.67 -4.44
C LYS A 35 5.96 0.56 -3.38
N ALA A 36 7.16 0.43 -2.80
CA ALA A 36 7.48 -0.61 -1.81
C ALA A 36 7.17 -2.01 -2.33
N ASN A 37 7.69 -2.32 -3.53
CA ASN A 37 7.48 -3.58 -4.21
C ASN A 37 6.00 -3.95 -4.37
N ALA A 38 5.19 -3.01 -4.88
CA ALA A 38 3.74 -3.10 -4.98
C ALA A 38 3.07 -3.44 -3.63
N TYR A 39 3.37 -2.65 -2.59
CA TYR A 39 2.84 -2.85 -1.23
C TYR A 39 3.07 -4.29 -0.73
N GLY A 40 4.28 -4.82 -0.96
CA GLY A 40 4.67 -6.19 -0.61
C GLY A 40 4.17 -7.30 -1.54
N HIS A 41 3.35 -7.00 -2.55
CA HIS A 41 2.83 -8.02 -3.47
C HIS A 41 3.85 -8.41 -4.56
N GLY A 42 4.91 -7.64 -4.75
CA GLY A 42 5.92 -7.89 -5.76
C GLY A 42 5.57 -7.24 -7.09
N ILE A 43 6.27 -6.17 -7.48
CA ILE A 43 5.98 -5.48 -8.75
C ILE A 43 6.08 -6.43 -9.94
N GLU A 44 7.10 -7.28 -9.98
CA GLU A 44 7.28 -8.28 -11.04
C GLU A 44 6.12 -9.27 -11.14
N ARG A 45 5.45 -9.56 -10.01
CA ARG A 45 4.31 -10.49 -9.94
C ARG A 45 3.01 -9.85 -10.39
N VAL A 46 2.79 -8.57 -10.07
CA VAL A 46 1.46 -7.95 -10.18
C VAL A 46 1.31 -6.93 -11.31
N TRP A 47 2.38 -6.40 -11.88
CA TRP A 47 2.27 -5.28 -12.84
C TRP A 47 1.41 -5.64 -14.06
N SER A 48 1.48 -6.87 -14.57
CA SER A 48 0.71 -7.31 -15.73
C SER A 48 -0.80 -7.37 -15.44
N ALA A 49 -1.18 -7.66 -14.19
CA ALA A 49 -2.58 -7.61 -13.75
C ALA A 49 -3.11 -6.17 -13.68
N LEU A 50 -2.23 -5.18 -13.59
CA LEU A 50 -2.55 -3.76 -13.65
C LEU A 50 -2.39 -3.17 -15.06
N GLY A 51 -2.25 -3.99 -16.11
CA GLY A 51 -1.97 -3.52 -17.47
C GLY A 51 -3.01 -2.57 -18.09
N ALA A 52 -4.21 -2.45 -17.52
CA ALA A 52 -5.26 -1.50 -17.93
C ALA A 52 -5.17 -0.14 -17.22
N THR A 53 -4.13 0.10 -16.41
CA THR A 53 -3.87 1.40 -15.78
C THR A 53 -3.41 2.41 -16.82
N ASP A 54 -3.66 3.71 -16.60
CA ASP A 54 -3.16 4.76 -17.48
C ASP A 54 -1.66 5.02 -17.25
N GLY A 55 -1.18 4.80 -16.03
CA GLY A 55 0.23 4.87 -15.67
C GLY A 55 0.56 4.14 -14.36
N PHE A 56 1.84 3.93 -14.08
CA PHE A 56 2.33 3.46 -12.77
C PHE A 56 2.95 4.59 -11.98
N ALA A 57 2.74 4.61 -10.67
CA ALA A 57 3.39 5.57 -9.78
C ALA A 57 4.20 4.86 -8.69
N MET A 58 5.44 5.27 -8.48
CA MET A 58 6.39 4.58 -7.62
C MET A 58 7.46 5.52 -7.06
N LEU A 59 8.43 4.95 -6.34
CA LEU A 59 9.51 5.68 -5.69
C LEU A 59 10.90 5.19 -6.09
N ASN A 60 11.04 3.87 -6.26
CA ASN A 60 12.32 3.26 -6.54
C ASN A 60 12.63 3.30 -8.05
N LEU A 61 13.82 3.81 -8.40
CA LEU A 61 14.23 4.00 -9.79
C LEU A 61 14.50 2.66 -10.46
N GLU A 62 15.09 1.69 -9.74
CA GLU A 62 15.37 0.35 -10.26
C GLU A 62 14.09 -0.40 -10.61
N GLU A 63 13.04 -0.28 -9.80
CA GLU A 63 11.71 -0.83 -10.10
C GLU A 63 11.08 -0.17 -11.35
N ALA A 64 11.28 1.15 -11.55
CA ALA A 64 10.80 1.87 -12.73
C ALA A 64 11.52 1.41 -14.02
N ILE A 65 12.84 1.23 -13.94
CA ILE A 65 13.66 0.66 -15.00
C ILE A 65 13.20 -0.76 -15.31
N THR A 66 13.02 -1.58 -14.27
CA THR A 66 12.52 -2.96 -14.40
C THR A 66 11.20 -2.98 -15.18
N LEU A 67 10.23 -2.11 -14.86
CA LEU A 67 8.97 -2.04 -15.62
C LEU A 67 9.18 -1.70 -17.09
N ARG A 68 10.09 -0.78 -17.41
CA ARG A 68 10.44 -0.42 -18.79
C ARG A 68 11.05 -1.60 -19.54
N GLU A 69 12.00 -2.29 -18.92
CA GLU A 69 12.67 -3.47 -19.48
C GLU A 69 11.70 -4.65 -19.67
N ARG A 70 10.71 -4.78 -18.77
CA ARG A 70 9.60 -5.74 -18.89
C ARG A 70 8.56 -5.35 -19.95
N GLY A 71 8.72 -4.19 -20.59
CA GLY A 71 7.96 -3.78 -21.76
C GLY A 71 6.84 -2.77 -21.49
N TRP A 72 6.69 -2.23 -20.26
CA TRP A 72 5.70 -1.19 -20.00
C TRP A 72 5.98 0.08 -20.81
N LYS A 73 5.03 0.48 -21.64
CA LYS A 73 5.14 1.66 -22.53
C LYS A 73 4.39 2.89 -22.03
N GLY A 74 3.44 2.72 -21.10
CA GLY A 74 2.73 3.85 -20.50
C GLY A 74 3.63 4.72 -19.62
N PRO A 75 3.15 5.87 -19.15
CA PRO A 75 3.95 6.74 -18.30
C PRO A 75 4.24 6.10 -16.92
N ILE A 76 5.33 6.55 -16.29
CA ILE A 76 5.75 6.16 -14.93
C ILE A 76 6.04 7.42 -14.15
N LEU A 77 5.32 7.64 -13.04
CA LEU A 77 5.47 8.79 -12.16
C LEU A 77 6.32 8.45 -10.93
N MET A 78 7.41 9.20 -10.76
CA MET A 78 8.24 9.16 -9.55
C MET A 78 7.69 10.15 -8.52
N LEU A 79 6.99 9.63 -7.50
CA LEU A 79 6.15 10.43 -6.58
C LEU A 79 6.92 11.39 -5.65
N GLU A 80 8.20 11.12 -5.44
CA GLU A 80 9.13 11.95 -4.65
C GLU A 80 10.16 12.66 -5.55
N GLY A 81 10.07 12.44 -6.86
CA GLY A 81 11.04 12.91 -7.84
C GLY A 81 12.38 12.22 -7.67
N PHE A 82 13.44 12.91 -8.09
CA PHE A 82 14.81 12.43 -8.00
C PHE A 82 15.51 12.91 -6.73
N PHE A 83 16.53 12.17 -6.30
CA PHE A 83 17.30 12.42 -5.07
C PHE A 83 18.71 12.95 -5.36
N HIS A 84 19.23 12.67 -6.55
CA HIS A 84 20.49 13.22 -7.06
C HIS A 84 20.28 13.83 -8.45
N ALA A 85 21.09 14.85 -8.80
CA ALA A 85 20.98 15.50 -10.11
C ALA A 85 21.36 14.56 -11.26
N GLN A 86 22.25 13.59 -10.99
CA GLN A 86 22.68 12.57 -11.93
C GLN A 86 21.54 11.61 -12.31
N ASP A 87 20.57 11.39 -11.42
CA ASP A 87 19.42 10.51 -11.70
C ASP A 87 18.63 10.99 -12.93
N LEU A 88 18.66 12.30 -13.24
CA LEU A 88 17.96 12.88 -14.39
C LEU A 88 18.36 12.26 -15.73
N GLU A 89 19.57 11.69 -15.85
CA GLU A 89 19.98 10.91 -17.03
C GLU A 89 19.11 9.67 -17.22
N ALA A 90 18.81 8.95 -16.13
CA ALA A 90 17.91 7.81 -16.16
C ALA A 90 16.46 8.25 -16.45
N TYR A 91 16.02 9.39 -15.90
CA TYR A 91 14.67 9.91 -16.16
C TYR A 91 14.46 10.25 -17.64
N ASP A 92 15.46 10.85 -18.29
CA ASP A 92 15.43 11.12 -19.73
C ASP A 92 15.48 9.84 -20.55
N THR A 93 16.40 8.93 -20.23
CA THR A 93 16.58 7.64 -20.94
C THR A 93 15.32 6.78 -20.88
N TYR A 94 14.73 6.65 -19.69
CA TYR A 94 13.57 5.80 -19.44
C TYR A 94 12.24 6.55 -19.56
N ARG A 95 12.23 7.83 -19.96
CA ARG A 95 11.02 8.64 -20.13
C ARG A 95 10.13 8.57 -18.88
N LEU A 96 10.70 8.97 -17.74
CA LEU A 96 10.03 9.00 -16.45
C LEU A 96 9.43 10.39 -16.21
N THR A 97 8.23 10.42 -15.66
CA THR A 97 7.57 11.63 -15.14
C THR A 97 8.07 11.88 -13.71
N THR A 98 8.40 13.12 -13.36
CA THR A 98 8.98 13.42 -12.03
C THR A 98 8.15 14.39 -11.22
N CYS A 99 8.06 14.16 -9.91
CA CYS A 99 7.62 15.19 -8.98
C CYS A 99 8.71 16.24 -8.77
N ILE A 100 8.33 17.52 -8.68
CA ILE A 100 9.17 18.63 -8.23
C ILE A 100 8.54 19.25 -6.98
N HIS A 101 9.25 19.22 -5.87
CA HIS A 101 8.74 19.67 -4.57
C HIS A 101 9.72 20.54 -3.77
N SER A 102 10.91 20.84 -4.34
CA SER A 102 11.94 21.65 -3.69
C SER A 102 12.71 22.54 -4.67
N ASN A 103 13.34 23.60 -4.14
CA ASN A 103 14.19 24.50 -4.93
C ASN A 103 15.44 23.81 -5.49
N TRP A 104 15.96 22.82 -4.77
CA TRP A 104 17.10 22.05 -5.22
C TRP A 104 16.76 21.25 -6.48
N GLN A 105 15.60 20.57 -6.51
CA GLN A 105 15.12 19.86 -7.70
C GLN A 105 14.90 20.82 -8.88
N LEU A 106 14.31 22.00 -8.62
CA LEU A 106 14.15 23.03 -9.65
C LEU A 106 15.50 23.43 -10.27
N LYS A 107 16.52 23.70 -9.46
CA LYS A 107 17.85 24.07 -9.94
C LYS A 107 18.56 22.91 -10.67
N ALA A 108 18.44 21.69 -10.17
CA ALA A 108 18.98 20.50 -10.81
C ALA A 108 18.36 20.30 -12.19
N LEU A 109 17.02 20.39 -12.29
CA LEU A 109 16.30 20.27 -13.54
C LEU A 109 16.68 21.39 -14.53
N GLN A 110 16.83 22.63 -14.07
CA GLN A 110 17.26 23.75 -14.91
C GLN A 110 18.64 23.51 -15.55
N ASN A 111 19.59 22.95 -14.78
CA ASN A 111 20.97 22.74 -15.22
C ASN A 111 21.18 21.44 -16.01
N ALA A 112 20.18 20.56 -16.04
CA ALA A 112 20.30 19.27 -16.69
C ALA A 112 20.46 19.40 -18.23
N ARG A 113 21.13 18.40 -18.81
CA ARG A 113 21.25 18.23 -20.26
C ARG A 113 20.43 17.01 -20.64
N LEU A 114 19.17 17.23 -20.95
CA LEU A 114 18.23 16.18 -21.35
C LEU A 114 18.06 16.19 -22.87
N ASN A 115 17.79 15.02 -23.45
CA ASN A 115 17.49 14.89 -24.87
C ASN A 115 16.06 15.37 -25.20
N ALA A 116 15.13 15.25 -24.25
CA ALA A 116 13.79 15.81 -24.35
C ALA A 116 13.31 16.37 -22.99
N PRO A 117 12.34 17.29 -22.97
CA PRO A 117 11.74 17.74 -21.72
C PRO A 117 11.05 16.59 -20.97
N LEU A 118 11.03 16.67 -19.63
CA LEU A 118 10.32 15.73 -18.77
C LEU A 118 8.97 16.29 -18.37
N ASP A 119 7.95 15.45 -18.38
CA ASP A 119 6.68 15.78 -17.73
C ASP A 119 6.87 15.82 -16.21
N ILE A 120 6.27 16.83 -15.57
CA ILE A 120 6.47 17.08 -14.15
C ILE A 120 5.18 17.25 -13.37
N TYR A 121 5.25 16.87 -12.10
CA TYR A 121 4.21 17.10 -11.11
C TYR A 121 4.72 18.12 -10.09
N VAL A 122 4.17 19.33 -10.09
CA VAL A 122 4.52 20.39 -9.13
C VAL A 122 3.77 20.14 -7.84
N LYS A 123 4.49 19.76 -6.78
CA LYS A 123 3.86 19.36 -5.52
C LYS A 123 3.60 20.55 -4.60
N VAL A 124 2.36 20.69 -4.16
CA VAL A 124 1.93 21.68 -3.18
C VAL A 124 1.79 21.02 -1.81
N ASN A 125 2.35 21.63 -0.78
CA ASN A 125 2.06 21.27 0.60
C ASN A 125 0.72 21.90 1.02
N SER A 126 -0.34 21.10 1.02
CA SER A 126 -1.69 21.51 1.40
C SER A 126 -2.02 21.25 2.87
N GLY A 127 -1.03 20.93 3.71
CA GLY A 127 -1.22 20.72 5.16
C GLY A 127 -0.64 19.41 5.70
N MET A 128 -0.21 18.47 4.86
CA MET A 128 0.47 17.25 5.33
C MET A 128 1.86 17.53 5.91
N ASN A 129 2.49 18.65 5.53
CA ASN A 129 3.79 19.11 6.04
C ASN A 129 4.91 18.07 5.92
N ARG A 130 4.92 17.31 4.82
CA ARG A 130 5.97 16.34 4.48
C ARG A 130 6.82 16.76 3.29
N LEU A 131 6.20 16.98 2.13
CA LEU A 131 6.85 17.44 0.90
C LEU A 131 5.94 18.43 0.17
N GLY A 132 6.54 19.30 -0.64
CA GLY A 132 5.84 20.24 -1.51
C GLY A 132 6.14 21.70 -1.17
N PHE A 133 5.92 22.56 -2.15
CA PHE A 133 6.03 24.01 -1.97
C PHE A 133 4.89 24.52 -1.11
N GLN A 134 5.18 25.53 -0.30
CA GLN A 134 4.15 26.27 0.42
C GLN A 134 3.22 26.97 -0.58
N PRO A 135 1.91 27.08 -0.30
CA PRO A 135 0.90 27.65 -1.19
C PRO A 135 1.32 28.98 -1.85
N GLU A 136 1.93 29.88 -1.09
CA GLU A 136 2.32 31.23 -1.53
C GLU A 136 3.46 31.21 -2.56
N ARG A 137 4.19 30.10 -2.64
CA ARG A 137 5.31 29.93 -3.57
C ARG A 137 4.90 29.26 -4.89
N VAL A 138 3.71 28.67 -4.95
CA VAL A 138 3.29 27.80 -6.07
C VAL A 138 3.26 28.56 -7.38
N GLN A 139 2.63 29.74 -7.44
CA GLN A 139 2.60 30.54 -8.67
C GLN A 139 3.99 30.90 -9.18
N THR A 140 4.87 31.37 -8.30
CA THR A 140 6.25 31.73 -8.66
C THR A 140 7.02 30.53 -9.22
N VAL A 141 6.94 29.38 -8.54
CA VAL A 141 7.59 28.14 -8.97
C VAL A 141 7.00 27.65 -10.30
N TRP A 142 5.68 27.74 -10.47
CA TRP A 142 4.99 27.36 -11.69
C TRP A 142 5.48 28.18 -12.89
N GLN A 143 5.56 29.51 -12.76
CA GLN A 143 6.06 30.38 -13.83
C GLN A 143 7.54 30.14 -14.15
N GLN A 144 8.36 29.85 -13.13
CA GLN A 144 9.76 29.48 -13.34
C GLN A 144 9.88 28.19 -14.15
N LEU A 145 9.18 27.13 -13.75
CA LEU A 145 9.23 25.83 -14.43
C LEU A 145 8.70 25.91 -15.87
N ARG A 146 7.62 26.66 -16.10
CA ARG A 146 7.00 26.82 -17.43
C ARG A 146 7.95 27.41 -18.49
N THR A 147 8.97 28.17 -18.07
CA THR A 147 9.96 28.77 -18.99
C THR A 147 11.19 27.89 -19.18
N MET A 148 11.30 26.75 -18.50
CA MET A 148 12.46 25.86 -18.60
C MET A 148 12.36 24.93 -19.80
N ARG A 149 13.40 24.88 -20.62
CA ARG A 149 13.51 23.96 -21.77
C ARG A 149 13.41 22.47 -21.41
N ASN A 150 13.71 22.11 -20.16
CA ASN A 150 13.73 20.74 -19.67
C ASN A 150 12.37 20.30 -19.10
N VAL A 151 11.37 21.17 -19.11
CA VAL A 151 10.02 20.92 -18.57
C VAL A 151 9.04 20.72 -19.71
N GLY A 152 8.31 19.60 -19.67
CA GLY A 152 7.26 19.22 -20.60
C GLY A 152 5.88 19.58 -20.05
N GLU A 153 4.96 18.62 -20.04
CA GLU A 153 3.64 18.81 -19.42
C GLU A 153 3.78 19.03 -17.91
N MET A 154 2.97 19.94 -17.37
CA MET A 154 2.94 20.28 -15.95
C MET A 154 1.59 19.92 -15.36
N THR A 155 1.61 19.09 -14.32
CA THR A 155 0.43 18.76 -13.51
C THR A 155 0.65 19.25 -12.08
N LEU A 156 -0.37 19.84 -11.47
CA LEU A 156 -0.32 20.17 -10.04
C LEU A 156 -0.60 18.91 -9.21
N MET A 157 0.21 18.69 -8.19
CA MET A 157 0.05 17.55 -7.28
C MET A 157 -0.11 17.99 -5.83
N SER A 158 -1.02 17.34 -5.11
CA SER A 158 -0.97 17.33 -3.65
C SER A 158 -1.39 15.98 -3.10
N HIS A 159 -1.37 15.82 -1.78
CA HIS A 159 -1.72 14.58 -1.11
C HIS A 159 -2.48 14.86 0.19
N PHE A 160 -3.70 14.33 0.30
CA PHE A 160 -4.51 14.52 1.49
C PHE A 160 -3.96 13.76 2.69
N ALA A 161 -3.96 14.42 3.85
CA ALA A 161 -3.55 13.84 5.12
C ALA A 161 -4.71 13.18 5.90
N GLN A 162 -5.95 13.58 5.62
CA GLN A 162 -7.14 13.26 6.44
C GLN A 162 -8.34 12.85 5.57
N ALA A 163 -8.11 12.36 4.34
CA ALA A 163 -9.21 11.98 3.43
C ALA A 163 -10.05 10.79 3.93
N ASP A 164 -9.52 10.04 4.89
CA ASP A 164 -10.11 8.92 5.59
C ASP A 164 -10.65 9.28 6.99
N HIS A 165 -10.58 10.55 7.38
CA HIS A 165 -11.01 11.05 8.68
C HIS A 165 -12.22 12.00 8.55
N PRO A 166 -12.98 12.22 9.64
CA PRO A 166 -14.15 13.12 9.63
C PRO A 166 -13.84 14.55 9.19
N GLU A 167 -12.65 15.07 9.50
CA GLU A 167 -12.18 16.40 9.06
C GLU A 167 -12.08 16.52 7.53
N GLY A 168 -11.80 15.40 6.86
CA GLY A 168 -11.83 15.27 5.41
C GLY A 168 -10.78 16.13 4.69
N ILE A 169 -11.17 16.65 3.52
CA ILE A 169 -10.25 17.29 2.57
C ILE A 169 -10.43 18.81 2.44
N GLY A 170 -11.39 19.39 3.16
CA GLY A 170 -11.86 20.77 2.93
C GLY A 170 -10.75 21.83 3.04
N GLU A 171 -9.99 21.82 4.13
CA GLU A 171 -8.91 22.80 4.33
C GLU A 171 -7.76 22.63 3.33
N ALA A 172 -7.42 21.38 2.99
CA ALA A 172 -6.42 21.09 1.97
C ALA A 172 -6.85 21.62 0.59
N MET A 173 -8.11 21.38 0.21
CA MET A 173 -8.70 21.88 -1.04
C MET A 173 -8.69 23.41 -1.10
N ARG A 174 -9.06 24.08 0.01
CA ARG A 174 -9.03 25.54 0.11
C ARG A 174 -7.63 26.11 -0.11
N ARG A 175 -6.61 25.50 0.51
CA ARG A 175 -5.20 25.90 0.33
C ARG A 175 -4.72 25.68 -1.09
N ILE A 176 -5.10 24.57 -1.72
CA ILE A 176 -4.75 24.27 -3.12
C ILE A 176 -5.38 25.30 -4.04
N ALA A 177 -6.68 25.59 -3.90
CA ALA A 177 -7.38 26.57 -4.72
C ALA A 177 -6.74 27.97 -4.63
N LEU A 178 -6.36 28.40 -3.41
CA LEU A 178 -5.64 29.67 -3.23
C LEU A 178 -4.26 29.65 -3.90
N ALA A 179 -3.51 28.54 -3.78
CA ALA A 179 -2.19 28.39 -4.37
C ALA A 179 -2.20 28.42 -5.90
N THR A 180 -3.33 28.07 -6.51
CA THR A 180 -3.47 27.88 -7.96
C THR A 180 -4.43 28.85 -8.62
N GLU A 181 -4.82 29.92 -7.92
CA GLU A 181 -5.69 30.95 -8.47
C GLU A 181 -5.14 31.48 -9.81
N GLY A 182 -5.95 31.43 -10.86
CA GLY A 182 -5.55 31.85 -12.22
C GLY A 182 -4.65 30.88 -12.98
N LEU A 183 -4.23 29.75 -12.40
CA LEU A 183 -3.49 28.70 -13.10
C LEU A 183 -4.45 27.74 -13.83
N GLN A 184 -4.33 27.67 -15.15
CA GLN A 184 -4.97 26.62 -15.95
C GLN A 184 -4.02 25.44 -16.04
N CYS A 185 -4.30 24.37 -15.29
CA CYS A 185 -3.48 23.17 -15.24
C CYS A 185 -4.29 21.93 -14.88
N ALA A 186 -3.72 20.77 -15.18
CA ALA A 186 -4.23 19.49 -14.71
C ALA A 186 -3.91 19.30 -13.22
N TYR A 187 -4.74 18.55 -12.50
CA TYR A 187 -4.60 18.25 -11.08
C TYR A 187 -4.50 16.75 -10.83
N SER A 188 -3.69 16.41 -9.81
CA SER A 188 -3.68 15.10 -9.20
C SER A 188 -3.65 15.24 -7.69
N LEU A 189 -4.79 15.01 -7.04
CA LEU A 189 -4.93 15.21 -5.59
C LEU A 189 -5.23 13.91 -4.86
N SER A 190 -6.10 13.09 -5.46
CA SER A 190 -6.70 11.94 -4.81
C SER A 190 -5.71 10.78 -4.58
N ASN A 191 -5.57 10.37 -3.33
CA ASN A 191 -5.06 9.06 -2.93
C ASN A 191 -6.20 8.04 -2.89
N SER A 192 -5.98 6.84 -2.35
CA SER A 192 -7.04 5.81 -2.27
C SER A 192 -8.32 6.29 -1.57
N ALA A 193 -8.21 6.96 -0.41
CA ALA A 193 -9.36 7.46 0.34
C ALA A 193 -10.17 8.48 -0.47
N ALA A 194 -9.49 9.48 -1.04
CA ALA A 194 -10.16 10.49 -1.87
C ALA A 194 -10.72 9.91 -3.18
N THR A 195 -10.09 8.87 -3.72
CA THR A 195 -10.62 8.16 -4.90
C THR A 195 -11.97 7.51 -4.59
N LEU A 196 -12.13 6.89 -3.41
CA LEU A 196 -13.39 6.24 -3.04
C LEU A 196 -14.46 7.21 -2.52
N TRP A 197 -14.06 8.20 -1.72
CA TRP A 197 -14.98 8.92 -0.86
C TRP A 197 -15.13 10.41 -1.20
N HIS A 198 -14.28 10.96 -2.09
CA HIS A 198 -14.25 12.40 -2.39
C HIS A 198 -14.21 12.67 -3.90
N PRO A 199 -15.31 12.42 -4.64
CA PRO A 199 -15.37 12.59 -6.10
C PRO A 199 -15.01 13.99 -6.59
N GLN A 200 -15.30 15.02 -5.79
CA GLN A 200 -14.94 16.40 -6.08
C GLN A 200 -13.41 16.65 -6.15
N ALA A 201 -12.59 15.69 -5.73
CA ALA A 201 -11.12 15.78 -5.75
C ALA A 201 -10.45 14.86 -6.78
N HIS A 202 -11.22 14.21 -7.66
CA HIS A 202 -10.68 13.29 -8.68
C HIS A 202 -9.85 14.02 -9.73
N TYR A 203 -10.39 15.12 -10.28
CA TYR A 203 -9.77 15.91 -11.35
C TYR A 203 -9.20 15.03 -12.48
N ASP A 204 -8.02 15.34 -13.01
CA ASP A 204 -7.43 14.69 -14.17
C ASP A 204 -6.78 13.33 -13.85
N TRP A 205 -6.27 13.18 -12.62
CA TRP A 205 -5.50 12.02 -12.20
C TRP A 205 -5.76 11.60 -10.75
N VAL A 206 -6.22 10.36 -10.56
CA VAL A 206 -6.26 9.69 -9.25
C VAL A 206 -5.04 8.79 -9.04
N ARG A 207 -4.63 8.60 -7.78
CA ARG A 207 -3.46 7.78 -7.41
C ARG A 207 -3.82 6.71 -6.38
N PRO A 208 -4.63 5.70 -6.76
CA PRO A 208 -4.96 4.58 -5.90
C PRO A 208 -3.73 3.74 -5.56
N GLY A 209 -3.53 3.48 -4.27
CA GLY A 209 -2.53 2.53 -3.77
C GLY A 209 -3.25 1.37 -3.10
N ILE A 210 -3.43 1.45 -1.78
CA ILE A 210 -3.93 0.35 -0.94
C ILE A 210 -5.20 -0.33 -1.45
N ILE A 211 -6.12 0.42 -2.08
CA ILE A 211 -7.39 -0.12 -2.57
C ILE A 211 -7.23 -1.03 -3.79
N LEU A 212 -6.14 -0.88 -4.55
CA LEU A 212 -5.80 -1.84 -5.63
C LEU A 212 -5.52 -3.23 -5.06
N TYR A 213 -5.00 -3.27 -3.83
CA TYR A 213 -4.62 -4.49 -3.11
C TYR A 213 -5.76 -5.03 -2.22
N GLY A 214 -6.90 -4.33 -2.18
CA GLY A 214 -8.08 -4.77 -1.43
C GLY A 214 -7.99 -4.55 0.08
N ALA A 215 -7.30 -3.51 0.52
CA ALA A 215 -7.28 -3.08 1.92
C ALA A 215 -7.76 -1.63 2.07
N SER A 216 -8.30 -1.32 3.25
CA SER A 216 -9.00 -0.07 3.53
C SER A 216 -8.05 1.11 3.72
N PRO A 217 -8.33 2.29 3.13
CA PRO A 217 -7.57 3.49 3.40
C PRO A 217 -7.59 3.94 4.86
N SER A 218 -8.71 3.72 5.57
CA SER A 218 -8.91 4.06 6.99
C SER A 218 -8.33 3.02 7.95
N GLY A 219 -7.84 1.89 7.43
CA GLY A 219 -7.46 0.74 8.25
C GLY A 219 -8.63 -0.04 8.84
N GLN A 220 -9.87 0.30 8.48
CA GLN A 220 -11.07 -0.44 8.88
C GLN A 220 -11.71 -1.10 7.65
N TRP A 221 -11.71 -2.44 7.59
CA TRP A 221 -12.26 -3.18 6.46
C TRP A 221 -13.73 -2.82 6.16
N ARG A 222 -14.53 -2.58 7.21
CA ARG A 222 -15.96 -2.28 7.09
C ARG A 222 -16.23 -1.08 6.20
N ASP A 223 -15.33 -0.10 6.16
CA ASP A 223 -15.49 1.13 5.37
C ASP A 223 -15.41 0.89 3.86
N ILE A 224 -14.89 -0.27 3.44
CA ILE A 224 -14.80 -0.67 2.03
C ILE A 224 -15.58 -1.95 1.71
N ALA A 225 -16.28 -2.55 2.66
CA ALA A 225 -16.93 -3.86 2.48
C ALA A 225 -17.96 -3.86 1.33
N ASP A 226 -18.67 -2.75 1.13
CA ASP A 226 -19.71 -2.61 0.10
C ASP A 226 -19.19 -2.11 -1.26
N THR A 227 -17.89 -1.83 -1.37
CA THR A 227 -17.28 -1.34 -2.62
C THR A 227 -17.07 -2.44 -3.66
N GLY A 228 -17.12 -3.71 -3.22
CA GLY A 228 -16.76 -4.88 -4.01
C GLY A 228 -15.25 -5.11 -4.13
N LEU A 229 -14.41 -4.27 -3.52
CA LEU A 229 -12.96 -4.51 -3.42
C LEU A 229 -12.71 -5.81 -2.67
N LYS A 230 -11.71 -6.57 -3.09
CA LYS A 230 -11.36 -7.86 -2.48
C LYS A 230 -9.87 -7.94 -2.18
N PRO A 231 -9.46 -8.58 -1.07
CA PRO A 231 -8.05 -8.78 -0.75
C PRO A 231 -7.32 -9.53 -1.86
N VAL A 232 -6.19 -9.00 -2.31
CA VAL A 232 -5.35 -9.63 -3.35
C VAL A 232 -4.43 -10.68 -2.73
N MET A 233 -3.83 -10.39 -1.57
CA MET A 233 -2.93 -11.28 -0.87
C MET A 233 -3.65 -12.12 0.19
N THR A 234 -3.36 -13.42 0.23
CA THR A 234 -3.67 -14.33 1.34
C THR A 234 -2.36 -14.87 1.92
N LEU A 235 -2.07 -14.57 3.18
CA LEU A 235 -0.98 -15.17 3.93
C LEU A 235 -1.50 -16.39 4.70
N SER A 236 -1.07 -17.57 4.29
CA SER A 236 -1.52 -18.85 4.83
C SER A 236 -0.37 -19.63 5.46
N SER A 237 -0.68 -20.43 6.47
CA SER A 237 0.24 -21.36 7.13
C SER A 237 -0.49 -22.65 7.53
N GLU A 238 0.14 -23.48 8.35
CA GLU A 238 -0.44 -24.70 8.90
C GLU A 238 -0.08 -24.86 10.38
N ILE A 239 -0.90 -25.62 11.10
CA ILE A 239 -0.58 -26.07 12.45
C ILE A 239 0.55 -27.10 12.38
N ILE A 240 1.61 -26.88 13.15
CA ILE A 240 2.78 -27.78 13.28
C ILE A 240 2.89 -28.44 14.65
N GLY A 241 2.02 -28.08 15.59
CA GLY A 241 1.95 -28.70 16.90
C GLY A 241 0.63 -28.43 17.59
N VAL A 242 0.20 -29.35 18.44
CA VAL A 242 -0.99 -29.22 19.27
C VAL A 242 -0.62 -29.53 20.71
N GLN A 243 -1.02 -28.65 21.62
CA GLN A 243 -0.82 -28.80 23.07
C GLN A 243 -2.18 -28.79 23.76
N THR A 244 -2.35 -29.61 24.79
CA THR A 244 -3.48 -29.51 25.71
C THR A 244 -2.95 -28.96 27.01
N LEU A 245 -3.41 -27.77 27.38
CA LEU A 245 -2.98 -27.07 28.59
C LEU A 245 -4.05 -27.19 29.67
N SER A 246 -3.62 -27.52 30.88
CA SER A 246 -4.41 -27.52 32.11
C SER A 246 -4.50 -26.11 32.71
N ALA A 247 -5.53 -25.87 33.53
CA ALA A 247 -5.72 -24.60 34.22
C ALA A 247 -4.43 -24.14 34.96
N GLY A 248 -4.04 -22.89 34.74
CA GLY A 248 -2.83 -22.29 35.32
C GLY A 248 -1.56 -22.38 34.45
N GLU A 249 -1.56 -23.23 33.42
CA GLU A 249 -0.47 -23.27 32.44
C GLU A 249 -0.48 -22.02 31.53
N ARG A 250 0.70 -21.69 30.99
CA ARG A 250 0.94 -20.42 30.28
C ARG A 250 1.47 -20.62 28.87
N VAL A 251 1.20 -19.67 27.99
CA VAL A 251 1.61 -19.69 26.57
C VAL A 251 2.62 -18.58 26.26
N GLY A 252 3.70 -18.96 25.56
CA GLY A 252 4.64 -18.04 24.94
C GLY A 252 5.63 -17.37 25.89
N TYR A 253 6.47 -16.50 25.33
CA TYR A 253 7.48 -15.75 26.08
C TYR A 253 6.86 -14.88 27.17
N GLY A 254 7.47 -14.88 28.35
CA GLY A 254 6.97 -14.14 29.52
C GLY A 254 5.69 -14.70 30.14
N GLY A 255 5.04 -15.70 29.52
CA GLY A 255 3.82 -16.31 30.02
C GLY A 255 2.67 -15.31 30.20
N GLY A 256 2.55 -14.34 29.28
CA GLY A 256 1.53 -13.27 29.36
C GLY A 256 0.09 -13.75 29.16
N TYR A 257 -0.10 -14.99 28.68
CA TYR A 257 -1.39 -15.65 28.59
C TYR A 257 -1.40 -16.89 29.47
N SER A 258 -2.40 -17.02 30.35
CA SER A 258 -2.63 -18.17 31.22
C SER A 258 -4.00 -18.74 30.93
N VAL A 259 -4.09 -20.06 30.79
CA VAL A 259 -5.38 -20.73 30.58
C VAL A 259 -6.10 -20.89 31.93
N THR A 260 -7.41 -20.66 31.95
CA THR A 260 -8.23 -20.73 33.18
C THR A 260 -8.94 -22.08 33.34
N GLN A 261 -9.00 -22.85 32.26
CA GLN A 261 -9.56 -24.21 32.18
C GLN A 261 -8.73 -25.00 31.17
N GLU A 262 -9.03 -26.29 31.02
CA GLU A 262 -8.41 -27.10 29.98
C GLU A 262 -8.63 -26.45 28.61
N GLN A 263 -7.55 -26.25 27.85
CA GLN A 263 -7.59 -25.56 26.57
C GLN A 263 -6.64 -26.19 25.57
N ARG A 264 -7.12 -26.42 24.34
CA ARG A 264 -6.29 -26.87 23.23
C ARG A 264 -5.66 -25.68 22.51
N ILE A 265 -4.35 -25.75 22.32
CA ILE A 265 -3.53 -24.71 21.69
C ILE A 265 -2.86 -25.28 20.44
N GLY A 266 -3.00 -24.57 19.32
CA GLY A 266 -2.34 -24.88 18.07
C GLY A 266 -1.11 -24.01 17.90
N ILE A 267 0.00 -24.59 17.45
CA ILE A 267 1.22 -23.87 17.10
C ILE A 267 1.29 -23.76 15.58
N VAL A 268 1.34 -22.54 15.07
CA VAL A 268 1.33 -22.23 13.63
C VAL A 268 2.74 -21.90 13.18
N ALA A 269 3.13 -22.34 11.98
CA ALA A 269 4.46 -22.10 11.39
C ALA A 269 4.64 -20.67 10.83
N ALA A 270 4.26 -19.66 11.60
CA ALA A 270 4.37 -18.25 11.24
C ALA A 270 4.82 -17.42 12.44
N GLY A 271 5.73 -16.48 12.23
CA GLY A 271 6.17 -15.55 13.27
C GLY A 271 6.64 -14.22 12.72
N TYR A 272 7.28 -13.42 13.57
CA TYR A 272 7.66 -12.06 13.17
C TYR A 272 8.76 -12.01 12.12
N ALA A 273 9.56 -13.05 11.97
CA ALA A 273 10.54 -13.11 10.89
C ALA A 273 9.92 -13.47 9.52
N ASP A 274 8.62 -13.85 9.49
CA ASP A 274 7.82 -13.94 8.26
C ASP A 274 7.13 -12.61 7.92
N GLY A 275 7.19 -11.62 8.82
CA GLY A 275 6.49 -10.34 8.68
C GLY A 275 5.23 -10.20 9.54
N TYR A 276 4.86 -11.22 10.33
CA TYR A 276 3.71 -11.11 11.24
C TYR A 276 4.02 -10.16 12.41
N PRO A 277 3.13 -9.24 12.81
CA PRO A 277 3.43 -8.26 13.85
C PRO A 277 3.72 -8.94 15.21
N ARG A 278 4.97 -8.81 15.71
CA ARG A 278 5.37 -9.36 17.02
C ARG A 278 4.48 -8.85 18.16
N HIS A 279 4.05 -7.60 18.06
CA HIS A 279 3.26 -6.92 19.07
C HIS A 279 1.75 -7.22 18.98
N ALA A 280 1.32 -8.07 18.04
CA ALA A 280 -0.07 -8.52 17.97
C ALA A 280 -0.51 -9.13 19.31
N PRO A 281 -1.57 -8.61 19.94
CA PRO A 281 -2.00 -9.10 21.24
C PRO A 281 -2.70 -10.45 21.13
N THR A 282 -2.87 -11.11 22.28
CA THR A 282 -3.86 -12.19 22.41
C THR A 282 -5.23 -11.67 22.00
N GLY A 283 -5.97 -12.46 21.22
CA GLY A 283 -7.26 -12.04 20.67
C GLY A 283 -7.20 -11.61 19.19
N THR A 284 -6.01 -11.47 18.61
CA THR A 284 -5.86 -11.14 17.18
C THR A 284 -6.53 -12.24 16.34
N PRO A 285 -7.40 -11.89 15.35
CA PRO A 285 -8.18 -12.87 14.62
C PRO A 285 -7.32 -13.74 13.70
N VAL A 286 -7.70 -15.01 13.56
CA VAL A 286 -7.10 -16.00 12.65
C VAL A 286 -8.16 -17.00 12.22
N LEU A 287 -8.01 -17.64 11.06
CA LEU A 287 -8.88 -18.73 10.61
C LEU A 287 -8.15 -20.06 10.72
N VAL A 288 -8.76 -21.07 11.30
CA VAL A 288 -8.26 -22.45 11.35
C VAL A 288 -9.33 -23.35 10.76
N ASP A 289 -9.04 -24.03 9.65
CA ASP A 289 -10.00 -24.92 8.97
C ASP A 289 -11.38 -24.26 8.67
N GLY A 290 -11.37 -23.00 8.24
CA GLY A 290 -12.61 -22.25 7.99
C GLY A 290 -13.30 -21.72 9.25
N ILE A 291 -12.79 -22.01 10.44
CA ILE A 291 -13.35 -21.55 11.72
C ILE A 291 -12.56 -20.36 12.24
N ARG A 292 -13.24 -19.23 12.45
CA ARG A 292 -12.61 -18.03 13.03
C ARG A 292 -12.31 -18.26 14.50
N THR A 293 -11.06 -18.05 14.87
CA THR A 293 -10.55 -18.10 16.24
C THR A 293 -9.58 -16.94 16.48
N ARG A 294 -8.69 -17.07 17.46
CA ARG A 294 -7.76 -16.02 17.89
C ARG A 294 -6.36 -16.53 18.19
N THR A 295 -5.38 -15.64 18.10
CA THR A 295 -4.04 -15.85 18.67
C THR A 295 -4.07 -15.80 20.19
N VAL A 296 -3.13 -16.49 20.82
CA VAL A 296 -2.94 -16.55 22.28
C VAL A 296 -1.46 -16.50 22.63
N GLY A 297 -1.10 -15.74 23.65
CA GLY A 297 0.30 -15.49 24.02
C GLY A 297 1.05 -14.61 23.02
N THR A 298 2.36 -14.47 23.21
CA THR A 298 3.23 -13.62 22.38
C THR A 298 3.67 -14.32 21.10
N VAL A 299 3.62 -13.60 19.98
CA VAL A 299 4.20 -14.04 18.70
C VAL A 299 5.72 -14.16 18.81
N SER A 300 6.26 -15.33 18.43
CA SER A 300 7.71 -15.59 18.41
C SER A 300 8.32 -15.37 17.02
N MET A 301 9.61 -15.67 16.86
CA MET A 301 10.33 -15.45 15.60
C MET A 301 9.70 -16.23 14.44
N ASP A 302 9.36 -17.48 14.70
CA ASP A 302 8.93 -18.42 13.67
C ASP A 302 7.55 -19.03 13.95
N MET A 303 7.02 -18.85 15.16
CA MET A 303 5.77 -19.49 15.58
C MET A 303 4.84 -18.52 16.29
N LEU A 304 3.55 -18.76 16.14
CA LEU A 304 2.49 -18.15 16.93
C LEU A 304 1.54 -19.23 17.42
N ALA A 305 0.86 -18.98 18.53
CA ALA A 305 -0.08 -19.90 19.12
C ALA A 305 -1.52 -19.41 18.89
N VAL A 306 -2.44 -20.35 18.65
CA VAL A 306 -3.86 -20.10 18.38
C VAL A 306 -4.75 -20.95 19.28
N ASP A 307 -5.92 -20.43 19.60
CA ASP A 307 -6.94 -21.11 20.39
C ASP A 307 -7.67 -22.15 19.52
N LEU A 308 -7.55 -23.44 19.82
CA LEU A 308 -8.22 -24.52 19.10
C LEU A 308 -9.52 -24.97 19.76
N THR A 309 -9.97 -24.31 20.83
CA THR A 309 -11.25 -24.63 21.48
C THR A 309 -12.42 -24.61 20.49
N PRO A 310 -12.54 -23.63 19.57
CA PRO A 310 -13.59 -23.64 18.55
C PRO A 310 -13.37 -24.68 17.43
N CYS A 311 -12.18 -25.30 17.37
CA CYS A 311 -11.70 -26.11 16.24
C CYS A 311 -11.38 -27.55 16.71
N PRO A 312 -12.37 -28.35 17.14
CA PRO A 312 -12.11 -29.65 17.79
C PRO A 312 -11.39 -30.65 16.88
N GLN A 313 -11.59 -30.56 15.56
CA GLN A 313 -10.95 -31.45 14.58
C GLN A 313 -9.58 -30.97 14.09
N ALA A 314 -9.16 -29.75 14.47
CA ALA A 314 -7.88 -29.21 14.05
C ALA A 314 -6.72 -30.02 14.66
N GLY A 315 -5.74 -30.35 13.82
CA GLY A 315 -4.56 -31.13 14.13
C GLY A 315 -3.33 -30.62 13.36
N ILE A 316 -2.26 -31.41 13.34
CA ILE A 316 -1.06 -31.07 12.54
C ILE A 316 -1.44 -31.08 11.06
N GLY A 317 -0.97 -30.07 10.31
CA GLY A 317 -1.24 -29.86 8.89
C GLY A 317 -2.57 -29.14 8.62
N THR A 318 -3.37 -28.84 9.64
CA THR A 318 -4.60 -28.07 9.44
C THR A 318 -4.27 -26.67 8.90
N PRO A 319 -4.92 -26.23 7.80
CA PRO A 319 -4.69 -24.92 7.19
C PRO A 319 -5.06 -23.77 8.13
N VAL A 320 -4.25 -22.71 8.07
CA VAL A 320 -4.44 -21.47 8.83
C VAL A 320 -4.37 -20.28 7.88
N GLU A 321 -5.40 -19.43 7.90
CA GLU A 321 -5.35 -18.11 7.23
C GLU A 321 -5.01 -17.04 8.28
N LEU A 322 -3.85 -16.40 8.12
CA LEU A 322 -3.41 -15.30 8.97
C LEU A 322 -4.08 -13.99 8.54
N TRP A 323 -4.12 -13.75 7.24
CA TRP A 323 -5.00 -12.78 6.60
C TRP A 323 -5.23 -13.17 5.14
N GLY A 324 -6.31 -12.70 4.54
CA GLY A 324 -6.69 -12.99 3.17
C GLY A 324 -8.19 -12.86 2.95
N LYS A 325 -8.78 -13.92 2.42
CA LYS A 325 -10.17 -13.93 1.94
C LYS A 325 -11.17 -13.81 3.08
N GLU A 326 -10.95 -14.47 4.20
CA GLU A 326 -11.87 -14.49 5.33
C GLU A 326 -11.40 -13.58 6.47
N ILE A 327 -10.10 -13.59 6.76
CA ILE A 327 -9.49 -12.73 7.78
C ILE A 327 -8.91 -11.50 7.11
N LYS A 328 -9.56 -10.36 7.27
CA LYS A 328 -9.11 -9.12 6.61
C LYS A 328 -7.83 -8.63 7.24
N VAL A 329 -6.86 -8.22 6.42
CA VAL A 329 -5.58 -7.69 6.93
C VAL A 329 -5.79 -6.46 7.82
N ASP A 330 -6.82 -5.66 7.53
CA ASP A 330 -7.23 -4.52 8.34
C ASP A 330 -7.71 -4.93 9.74
N ASP A 331 -8.43 -6.07 9.88
CA ASP A 331 -8.86 -6.58 11.19
C ASP A 331 -7.64 -7.00 12.04
N VAL A 332 -6.64 -7.62 11.41
CA VAL A 332 -5.39 -8.04 12.08
C VAL A 332 -4.56 -6.81 12.47
N ALA A 333 -4.43 -5.85 11.55
CA ALA A 333 -3.68 -4.62 11.78
C ALA A 333 -4.32 -3.78 12.90
N SER A 334 -5.65 -3.62 12.87
CA SER A 334 -6.40 -2.89 13.90
C SER A 334 -6.20 -3.52 15.28
N ALA A 335 -6.28 -4.85 15.38
CA ALA A 335 -5.99 -5.56 16.62
C ALA A 335 -4.55 -5.34 17.11
N ALA A 336 -3.59 -5.21 16.19
CA ALA A 336 -2.20 -4.92 16.50
C ALA A 336 -1.90 -3.42 16.73
N GLY A 337 -2.89 -2.52 16.56
CA GLY A 337 -2.68 -1.08 16.70
C GLY A 337 -1.91 -0.43 15.55
N THR A 338 -2.03 -0.98 14.34
CA THR A 338 -1.43 -0.47 13.12
C THR A 338 -2.41 -0.54 11.93
N LEU A 339 -1.92 -0.39 10.70
CA LEU A 339 -2.70 -0.38 9.46
C LEU A 339 -2.33 -1.55 8.54
N GLY A 340 -3.28 -2.01 7.72
CA GLY A 340 -3.05 -3.07 6.75
C GLY A 340 -1.87 -2.78 5.78
N TYR A 341 -1.59 -1.50 5.54
CA TYR A 341 -0.41 -1.04 4.81
C TYR A 341 0.90 -1.64 5.34
N GLU A 342 1.11 -1.61 6.66
CA GLU A 342 2.34 -2.09 7.28
C GLU A 342 2.45 -3.60 7.12
N LEU A 343 1.39 -4.34 7.45
CA LEU A 343 1.37 -5.81 7.39
C LEU A 343 1.64 -6.33 5.98
N LEU A 344 0.99 -5.74 4.97
CA LEU A 344 1.19 -6.15 3.58
C LEU A 344 2.62 -5.89 3.11
N CYS A 345 3.21 -4.75 3.48
CA CYS A 345 4.59 -4.41 3.12
C CYS A 345 5.64 -5.18 3.93
N ALA A 346 5.27 -5.73 5.09
CA ALA A 346 6.19 -6.39 6.02
C ALA A 346 6.43 -7.87 5.72
N VAL A 347 5.68 -8.49 4.80
CA VAL A 347 5.87 -9.91 4.44
C VAL A 347 7.32 -10.14 4.01
N ALA A 348 8.01 -10.97 4.79
CA ALA A 348 9.46 -11.10 4.68
C ALA A 348 9.87 -11.91 3.42
N PRO A 349 11.07 -11.67 2.87
CA PRO A 349 11.55 -12.40 1.67
C PRO A 349 11.61 -13.93 1.80
N ARG A 350 11.64 -14.46 3.03
CA ARG A 350 11.64 -15.92 3.28
C ARG A 350 10.28 -16.58 3.01
N VAL A 351 9.20 -15.79 2.96
CA VAL A 351 7.87 -16.28 2.65
C VAL A 351 7.79 -16.52 1.14
N PRO A 352 7.50 -17.76 0.68
CA PRO A 352 7.31 -18.02 -0.74
C PRO A 352 6.01 -17.38 -1.23
N PHE A 353 6.06 -16.84 -2.45
CA PHE A 353 4.91 -16.26 -3.12
C PHE A 353 4.42 -17.16 -4.24
N VAL A 354 3.10 -17.27 -4.38
CA VAL A 354 2.46 -17.87 -5.56
C VAL A 354 1.42 -16.92 -6.14
N THR A 355 1.23 -16.96 -7.45
CA THR A 355 0.20 -16.18 -8.14
C THR A 355 -0.88 -17.11 -8.65
N THR A 356 -2.14 -16.75 -8.47
CA THR A 356 -3.32 -17.47 -8.95
C THR A 356 -4.13 -16.65 -9.93
#